data_AF-E4NSM4-F1
#
_entry.id   AF-E4NSM4-F1
#
_cell.length_a   1.000
_cell.length_b   1.000
_cell.length_c   1.000
_cell.angle_alpha   90.00
_cell.angle_beta   90.00
_cell.angle_gamma   90.00
#
_symmetry.space_group_name_H-M   'P 1'
#
loop_
_entity.id
_entity.type
_entity.pdbx_description
1 polymer ?
#
loop_
_entity_poly.entity_id
_entity_poly.type
_entity_poly.pdbx_seq_one_letter_code
_entity_poly.pdbx_strand_id
1 'polypeptide(L)'
;MGWQSKSVRNATTERDEGQSADGSGLKSLHPLQPDVASPRTRTRLRPAVRAVVGIALAIVVLVIFISLTGGREVVVAVARADLRLVAVGCIAGVAAISSWGESLRQALSTAKPVGGLHYRLAYRSGDFARQVLPMGHLSGSAIASYAVSRPFGLQYEEALAAVTVADLLNLLSAVTISTLGLLFLLLDSDIGDVRTFVAGLLGALTVASAIFVLVTRRRDLLERAVVTVIAVGHRLAARLGISTAERLLRPDSVEQRIESYFRTLDTVAENRKRVALAGVFAALGWVAFGTALAVAATALDVEIPLAAALFVAPASGLVGWSPLPGGSGGVEVAVTAGLVATAGVPVSTAAAVALLYRVCGYWVVVAVDAAATGLLAALYPS
;
A
#
# COMPACT_ATOMS: atom_id res chain seq x y z
N MET A 1 48.20 -2.36 -55.79
CA MET A 1 47.82 -3.78 -55.61
C MET A 1 47.26 -4.27 -56.93
N GLY A 2 47.69 -5.35 -57.59
CA GLY A 2 48.63 -6.40 -57.19
C GLY A 2 47.92 -7.57 -56.50
N TRP A 3 47.92 -8.82 -56.97
CA TRP A 3 48.29 -9.46 -58.26
C TRP A 3 47.86 -10.95 -58.08
N GLN A 4 47.22 -11.53 -59.09
CA GLN A 4 47.19 -12.97 -59.45
C GLN A 4 47.00 -14.14 -58.42
N SER A 5 45.92 -14.92 -58.67
CA SER A 5 45.91 -16.41 -58.76
C SER A 5 46.06 -17.23 -57.44
N LYS A 6 45.94 -18.56 -57.35
CA LYS A 6 45.84 -19.74 -58.27
C LYS A 6 44.91 -20.80 -57.58
N SER A 7 43.91 -21.40 -58.24
CA SER A 7 43.92 -22.71 -58.96
C SER A 7 44.15 -24.02 -58.15
N VAL A 8 43.28 -25.03 -58.37
CA VAL A 8 43.58 -26.50 -58.39
C VAL A 8 43.89 -27.21 -57.04
N ARG A 9 43.61 -28.51 -56.79
CA ARG A 9 42.60 -29.53 -57.21
C ARG A 9 42.88 -30.86 -56.44
N ASN A 10 41.92 -31.81 -56.42
CA ASN A 10 42.03 -33.21 -55.93
C ASN A 10 42.15 -33.34 -54.37
N ALA A 11 41.76 -34.42 -53.65
CA ALA A 11 41.56 -35.86 -53.91
C ALA A 11 42.88 -36.67 -54.08
N THR A 12 43.07 -37.92 -53.61
CA THR A 12 42.24 -38.92 -52.88
C THR A 12 43.04 -39.41 -51.64
N THR A 13 42.65 -40.37 -50.77
CA THR A 13 41.50 -41.31 -50.79
C THR A 13 40.68 -41.28 -49.48
N GLU A 14 40.55 -42.23 -48.55
CA GLU A 14 41.05 -43.61 -48.30
C GLU A 14 39.96 -44.46 -47.58
N ARG A 15 40.22 -45.77 -47.41
CA ARG A 15 39.53 -46.75 -46.55
C ARG A 15 40.61 -47.68 -45.94
N ASP A 16 40.39 -48.66 -45.05
CA ASP A 16 39.17 -49.39 -44.64
C ASP A 16 39.39 -50.01 -43.23
N GLU A 17 38.50 -50.92 -42.78
CA GLU A 17 38.68 -51.82 -41.60
C GLU A 17 38.70 -51.14 -40.19
N GLY A 18 38.44 -51.85 -39.06
CA GLY A 18 37.99 -53.24 -38.92
C GLY A 18 37.96 -53.76 -37.46
N GLN A 19 36.88 -53.48 -36.72
CA GLN A 19 36.23 -54.29 -35.66
C GLN A 19 37.04 -55.00 -34.53
N SER A 20 36.48 -54.98 -33.30
CA SER A 20 36.57 -56.01 -32.22
C SER A 20 37.50 -55.81 -30.99
N ALA A 21 36.85 -55.40 -29.89
CA ALA A 21 36.91 -55.97 -28.53
C ALA A 21 38.11 -55.71 -27.56
N ASP A 22 37.77 -55.88 -26.27
CA ASP A 22 38.57 -55.77 -25.02
C ASP A 22 39.21 -54.38 -24.76
N GLY A 23 39.47 -53.95 -23.51
CA GLY A 23 39.21 -54.56 -22.21
C GLY A 23 39.57 -53.60 -21.07
N SER A 24 39.04 -53.85 -19.86
CA SER A 24 39.20 -53.03 -18.64
C SER A 24 38.55 -51.62 -18.66
N GLY A 25 37.89 -51.25 -17.55
CA GLY A 25 37.06 -50.03 -17.49
C GLY A 25 36.28 -49.89 -16.19
N LEU A 26 36.99 -49.92 -15.06
CA LEU A 26 36.55 -49.54 -13.69
C LEU A 26 35.04 -49.39 -13.47
N LYS A 27 34.33 -50.49 -13.17
CA LYS A 27 32.93 -50.42 -12.69
C LYS A 27 32.89 -49.65 -11.37
N SER A 28 32.07 -48.60 -11.33
CA SER A 28 32.00 -47.65 -10.23
C SER A 28 31.40 -48.25 -8.95
N LEU A 29 31.87 -47.75 -7.81
CA LEU A 29 31.29 -48.01 -6.50
C LEU A 29 29.86 -47.46 -6.44
N HIS A 30 28.93 -48.23 -5.87
CA HIS A 30 27.58 -47.80 -5.59
C HIS A 30 27.36 -47.65 -4.08
N PRO A 31 27.26 -46.40 -3.56
CA PRO A 31 26.77 -46.14 -2.22
C PRO A 31 25.34 -45.57 -2.26
N LEU A 32 24.42 -46.32 -1.66
CA LEU A 32 23.24 -45.84 -0.93
C LEU A 32 22.60 -44.52 -1.40
N GLN A 33 21.59 -44.62 -2.28
CA GLN A 33 20.58 -43.55 -2.38
C GLN A 33 19.77 -43.50 -1.07
N PRO A 34 19.74 -42.38 -0.33
CA PRO A 34 18.71 -42.18 0.68
C PRO A 34 17.37 -42.00 -0.04
N ASP A 35 16.35 -42.72 0.39
CA ASP A 35 15.01 -42.62 -0.20
C ASP A 35 14.37 -41.28 0.20
N VAL A 36 14.48 -40.28 -0.68
CA VAL A 36 13.97 -38.92 -0.43
C VAL A 36 12.46 -38.93 -0.58
N ALA A 37 11.79 -39.37 0.49
CA ALA A 37 10.35 -39.42 0.62
C ALA A 37 9.72 -38.08 0.20
N SER A 38 9.08 -38.08 -0.97
CA SER A 38 8.59 -36.84 -1.58
C SER A 38 7.65 -36.07 -0.62
N PRO A 39 7.84 -34.75 -0.43
CA PRO A 39 7.11 -34.00 0.58
C PRO A 39 5.63 -33.84 0.18
N ARG A 40 4.84 -34.82 0.61
CA ARG A 40 3.37 -34.93 0.69
C ARG A 40 2.58 -33.87 -0.09
N THR A 41 1.83 -34.35 -1.07
CA THR A 41 0.77 -33.64 -1.80
C THR A 41 0.07 -32.58 -0.96
N ARG A 42 0.38 -31.30 -1.21
CA ARG A 42 -0.46 -30.19 -0.73
C ARG A 42 -1.85 -30.38 -1.30
N THR A 43 -2.81 -30.71 -0.44
CA THR A 43 -4.22 -30.84 -0.80
C THR A 43 -4.70 -29.52 -1.39
N ARG A 44 -4.83 -29.44 -2.72
CA ARG A 44 -5.36 -28.27 -3.42
C ARG A 44 -6.84 -28.14 -3.07
N LEU A 45 -7.13 -27.41 -1.99
CA LEU A 45 -8.48 -26.97 -1.64
C LEU A 45 -9.10 -26.35 -2.90
N ARG A 46 -10.25 -26.89 -3.34
CA ARG A 46 -10.94 -26.44 -4.55
C ARG A 46 -11.13 -24.91 -4.49
N PRO A 47 -11.00 -24.14 -5.59
CA PRO A 47 -11.05 -22.68 -5.55
C PRO A 47 -12.27 -22.11 -4.80
N ALA A 48 -13.43 -22.74 -4.97
CA ALA A 48 -14.64 -22.41 -4.21
C ALA A 48 -14.48 -22.51 -2.68
N VAL A 49 -13.76 -23.51 -2.16
CA VAL A 49 -13.49 -23.65 -0.72
C VAL A 49 -12.56 -22.53 -0.23
N ARG A 50 -11.56 -22.13 -1.03
CA ARG A 50 -10.70 -20.98 -0.70
C ARG A 50 -11.50 -19.67 -0.68
N ALA A 51 -12.43 -19.49 -1.62
CA ALA A 51 -13.33 -18.34 -1.65
C ALA A 51 -14.29 -18.32 -0.45
N VAL A 52 -14.94 -19.44 -0.14
CA VAL A 52 -15.85 -19.57 1.01
C VAL A 52 -15.12 -19.35 2.34
N VAL A 53 -13.92 -19.90 2.51
CA VAL A 53 -13.10 -19.65 3.72
C VAL A 53 -12.66 -18.19 3.81
N GLY A 54 -12.31 -17.56 2.69
CA GLY A 54 -11.99 -16.13 2.64
C GLY A 54 -13.18 -15.23 3.02
N ILE A 55 -14.36 -15.52 2.48
CA ILE A 55 -15.62 -14.83 2.80
C ILE A 55 -16.01 -15.04 4.26
N ALA A 56 -15.95 -16.28 4.77
CA ALA A 56 -16.25 -16.60 6.16
C ALA A 56 -15.28 -15.91 7.13
N LEU A 57 -13.98 -15.89 6.82
CA LEU A 57 -12.98 -15.16 7.61
C LEU A 57 -13.23 -13.65 7.59
N ALA A 58 -13.55 -13.08 6.43
CA ALA A 58 -13.91 -11.66 6.31
C ALA A 58 -15.16 -11.31 7.14
N ILE A 59 -16.21 -12.15 7.12
CA ILE A 59 -17.41 -11.98 7.94
C ILE A 59 -17.08 -12.09 9.44
N VAL A 60 -16.27 -13.07 9.86
CA VAL A 60 -15.87 -13.22 11.27
C VAL A 60 -15.06 -12.00 11.75
N VAL A 61 -14.09 -11.53 10.96
CA VAL A 61 -13.33 -10.31 11.26
C VAL A 61 -14.25 -9.10 11.34
N LEU A 62 -15.18 -8.94 10.39
CA LEU A 62 -16.16 -7.85 10.38
C LEU A 62 -17.05 -7.87 11.64
N VAL A 63 -17.58 -9.03 12.03
CA VAL A 63 -18.44 -9.18 13.23
C VAL A 63 -17.67 -8.89 14.51
N ILE A 64 -16.42 -9.37 14.64
CA ILE A 64 -15.56 -9.08 15.79
C ILE A 64 -15.28 -7.57 15.85
N PHE A 65 -14.96 -6.94 14.73
CA PHE A 65 -14.64 -5.51 14.67
C PHE A 65 -15.88 -4.64 14.97
N ILE A 66 -17.08 -4.97 14.45
CA ILE A 66 -18.35 -4.29 14.79
C ILE A 66 -18.64 -4.36 16.30
N SER A 67 -18.33 -5.51 16.91
CA SER A 67 -18.53 -5.74 18.34
C SER A 67 -17.58 -4.91 19.22
N LEU A 68 -16.38 -4.59 18.73
CA LEU A 68 -15.36 -3.83 19.43
C LEU A 68 -15.44 -2.31 19.22
N THR A 69 -16.13 -1.84 18.17
CA THR A 69 -16.13 -0.43 17.72
C THR A 69 -17.49 0.27 17.86
N GLY A 70 -18.33 -0.16 18.81
CA GLY A 70 -19.57 0.53 19.12
C GLY A 70 -20.66 0.40 18.05
N GLY A 71 -20.77 -0.76 17.38
CA GLY A 71 -21.71 -0.96 16.27
C GLY A 71 -23.18 -0.58 16.54
N ARG A 72 -23.63 -0.57 17.80
CA ARG A 72 -24.96 -0.08 18.19
C ARG A 72 -25.12 1.43 17.97
N GLU A 73 -24.08 2.22 18.25
CA GLU A 73 -24.08 3.67 18.03
C GLU A 73 -24.04 3.98 16.53
N VAL A 74 -23.26 3.20 15.75
CA VAL A 74 -23.26 3.28 14.28
C VAL A 74 -24.65 3.02 13.70
N VAL A 75 -25.34 1.97 14.16
CA VAL A 75 -26.73 1.68 13.74
C VAL A 75 -27.69 2.80 14.11
N VAL A 76 -27.56 3.41 15.30
CA VAL A 76 -28.40 4.55 15.71
C VAL A 76 -28.11 5.81 14.90
N ALA A 77 -26.84 6.05 14.50
CA ALA A 77 -26.49 7.16 13.62
C ALA A 77 -27.06 6.96 12.20
N VAL A 78 -26.86 5.78 11.60
CA VAL A 78 -27.40 5.45 10.27
C VAL A 78 -28.93 5.48 10.26
N ALA A 79 -29.60 5.01 11.32
CA ALA A 79 -31.06 5.03 11.43
C ALA A 79 -31.67 6.44 11.60
N ARG A 80 -30.85 7.47 11.81
CA ARG A 80 -31.25 8.88 11.88
C ARG A 80 -30.88 9.69 10.64
N ALA A 81 -30.12 9.10 9.72
CA ALA A 81 -29.50 9.84 8.62
C ALA A 81 -30.28 9.73 7.30
N ASP A 82 -30.20 10.75 6.43
CA ASP A 82 -30.67 10.60 5.05
C ASP A 82 -29.78 9.59 4.29
N LEU A 83 -30.32 8.40 4.05
CA LEU A 83 -29.70 7.31 3.31
C LEU A 83 -29.20 7.72 1.92
N ARG A 84 -29.77 8.76 1.29
CA ARG A 84 -29.29 9.32 0.02
C ARG A 84 -27.95 10.03 0.19
N LEU A 85 -27.82 10.85 1.23
CA LEU A 85 -26.58 11.53 1.57
C LEU A 85 -25.54 10.51 2.08
N VAL A 86 -25.93 9.53 2.88
CA VAL A 86 -25.05 8.40 3.25
C VAL A 86 -24.50 7.69 2.00
N ALA A 87 -25.35 7.40 1.00
CA ALA A 87 -24.89 6.80 -0.25
C ALA A 87 -23.90 7.69 -1.03
N VAL A 88 -24.12 9.01 -1.08
CA VAL A 88 -23.17 9.96 -1.68
C VAL A 88 -21.84 9.99 -0.91
N GLY A 89 -21.87 9.99 0.42
CA GLY A 89 -20.67 9.90 1.26
C GLY A 89 -19.90 8.59 1.05
N CYS A 90 -20.59 7.46 0.91
CA CYS A 90 -20.00 6.17 0.57
C CYS A 90 -19.35 6.17 -0.82
N ILE A 91 -20.01 6.78 -1.82
CA ILE A 91 -19.42 6.96 -3.16
C ILE A 91 -18.16 7.82 -3.09
N ALA A 92 -18.15 8.90 -2.29
CA ALA A 92 -16.99 9.75 -2.10
C ALA A 92 -15.83 9.02 -1.40
N GLY A 93 -16.10 8.19 -0.38
CA GLY A 93 -15.10 7.31 0.25
C GLY A 93 -14.50 6.28 -0.72
N VAL A 94 -15.35 5.62 -1.52
CA VAL A 94 -14.89 4.69 -2.57
C VAL A 94 -14.13 5.41 -3.69
N ALA A 95 -14.48 6.66 -4.01
CA ALA A 95 -13.75 7.49 -4.95
C ALA A 95 -12.37 7.92 -4.43
N ALA A 96 -12.24 8.21 -3.12
CA ALA A 96 -10.97 8.55 -2.50
C ALA A 96 -9.93 7.43 -2.68
N ILE A 97 -10.30 6.19 -2.34
CA ILE A 97 -9.46 4.99 -2.50
C ILE A 97 -9.15 4.71 -3.97
N SER A 98 -10.12 4.95 -4.89
CA SER A 98 -9.85 4.84 -6.33
C SER A 98 -8.82 5.86 -6.82
N SER A 99 -8.84 7.06 -6.26
CA SER A 99 -7.89 8.13 -6.60
C SER A 99 -6.49 7.80 -6.07
N TRP A 100 -6.35 7.31 -4.83
CA TRP A 100 -5.07 6.80 -4.32
C TRP A 100 -4.54 5.61 -5.12
N GLY A 101 -5.42 4.74 -5.62
CA GLY A 101 -5.08 3.66 -6.55
C GLY A 101 -4.54 4.16 -7.89
N GLU A 102 -5.14 5.21 -8.47
CA GLU A 102 -4.63 5.85 -9.68
C GLU A 102 -3.32 6.62 -9.42
N SER A 103 -3.15 7.23 -8.24
CA SER A 103 -1.89 7.87 -7.82
C SER A 103 -0.72 6.88 -7.85
N LEU A 104 -0.89 5.71 -7.22
CA LEU A 104 0.08 4.62 -7.28
C LEU A 104 0.30 4.11 -8.72
N ARG A 105 -0.76 4.08 -9.55
CA ARG A 105 -0.65 3.63 -10.94
C ARG A 105 0.27 4.54 -11.76
N GLN A 106 0.20 5.86 -11.54
CA GLN A 106 1.12 6.81 -12.17
C GLN A 106 2.57 6.56 -11.75
N ALA A 107 2.81 6.35 -10.44
CA ALA A 107 4.13 6.05 -9.89
C ALA A 107 4.73 4.74 -10.44
N LEU A 108 3.94 3.66 -10.53
CA LEU A 108 4.36 2.36 -11.08
C LEU A 108 4.62 2.38 -12.59
N SER A 109 3.90 3.24 -13.32
CA SER A 109 3.92 3.23 -14.79
C SER A 109 5.26 3.62 -15.44
N THR A 110 6.23 4.05 -14.63
CA THR A 110 7.63 4.29 -15.01
C THR A 110 8.39 3.01 -15.30
N ALA A 111 8.15 1.93 -14.55
CA ALA A 111 8.79 0.63 -14.75
C ALA A 111 8.10 -0.17 -15.87
N LYS A 112 6.79 -0.39 -15.78
CA LYS A 112 5.99 -1.15 -16.77
C LYS A 112 4.57 -0.58 -16.91
N PRO A 113 3.90 -0.73 -18.07
CA PRO A 113 2.52 -0.27 -18.25
C PRO A 113 1.53 -1.13 -17.43
N VAL A 114 1.17 -0.64 -16.23
CA VAL A 114 0.13 -1.23 -15.37
C VAL A 114 -1.22 -0.52 -15.51
N GLY A 115 -2.31 -1.28 -15.49
CA GLY A 115 -3.66 -0.74 -15.59
C GLY A 115 -4.76 -1.78 -15.85
N GLY A 116 -5.90 -1.30 -16.36
CA GLY A 116 -7.10 -2.11 -16.59
C GLY A 116 -7.81 -2.54 -15.30
N LEU A 117 -8.73 -3.50 -15.44
CA LEU A 117 -9.46 -4.07 -14.30
C LEU A 117 -8.52 -4.84 -13.35
N HIS A 118 -7.59 -5.62 -13.91
CA HIS A 118 -6.63 -6.42 -13.15
C HIS A 118 -5.83 -5.59 -12.14
N TYR A 119 -5.33 -4.41 -12.56
CA TYR A 119 -4.62 -3.50 -11.66
C TYR A 119 -5.52 -2.99 -10.53
N ARG A 120 -6.74 -2.54 -10.85
CA ARG A 120 -7.66 -1.98 -9.85
C ARG A 120 -8.06 -3.03 -8.81
N LEU A 121 -8.30 -4.27 -9.23
CA LEU A 121 -8.59 -5.38 -8.32
C LEU A 121 -7.36 -5.77 -7.47
N ALA A 122 -6.16 -5.77 -8.05
CA ALA A 122 -4.91 -6.03 -7.31
C ALA A 122 -4.61 -4.95 -6.25
N TYR A 123 -4.76 -3.66 -6.61
CA TYR A 123 -4.62 -2.54 -5.68
C TYR A 123 -5.63 -2.64 -4.53
N ARG A 124 -6.92 -2.80 -4.86
CA ARG A 124 -8.00 -2.96 -3.87
C ARG A 124 -7.77 -4.15 -2.95
N SER A 125 -7.22 -5.25 -3.45
CA SER A 125 -6.88 -6.41 -2.62
C SER A 125 -5.68 -6.16 -1.68
N GLY A 126 -4.69 -5.37 -2.12
CA GLY A 126 -3.64 -4.85 -1.25
C GLY A 126 -4.18 -3.92 -0.16
N ASP A 127 -5.15 -3.07 -0.50
CA ASP A 127 -5.72 -2.10 0.44
C ASP A 127 -6.67 -2.74 1.47
N PHE A 128 -7.46 -3.75 1.07
CA PHE A 128 -8.20 -4.61 2.01
C PHE A 128 -7.27 -5.17 3.10
N ALA A 129 -6.10 -5.68 2.70
CA ALA A 129 -5.12 -6.20 3.64
C ALA A 129 -4.46 -5.10 4.50
N ARG A 130 -4.22 -3.89 3.96
CA ARG A 130 -3.78 -2.70 4.73
C ARG A 130 -4.80 -2.34 5.83
N GLN A 131 -6.09 -2.32 5.52
CA GLN A 131 -7.14 -1.86 6.43
C GLN A 131 -7.50 -2.86 7.53
N VAL A 132 -7.34 -4.16 7.28
CA VAL A 132 -7.69 -5.24 8.23
C VAL A 132 -6.55 -5.60 9.21
N LEU A 133 -5.29 -5.42 8.82
CA LEU A 133 -4.16 -5.84 9.65
C LEU A 133 -3.80 -4.81 10.74
N PRO A 134 -3.52 -5.23 11.99
CA PRO A 134 -2.87 -4.38 13.00
C PRO A 134 -1.51 -3.88 12.49
N MET A 135 -1.13 -2.64 12.83
CA MET A 135 0.02 -1.95 12.20
C MET A 135 -0.06 -1.88 10.66
N GLY A 136 -1.26 -1.97 10.07
CA GLY A 136 -1.48 -2.14 8.64
C GLY A 136 -0.99 -0.99 7.75
N HIS A 137 -0.84 0.22 8.28
CA HIS A 137 -0.15 1.33 7.58
C HIS A 137 1.37 1.17 7.61
N LEU A 138 1.97 0.80 8.75
CA LEU A 138 3.43 0.61 8.91
C LEU A 138 3.96 -0.59 8.11
N SER A 139 3.18 -1.65 7.98
CA SER A 139 3.48 -2.77 7.06
C SER A 139 2.88 -2.60 5.65
N GLY A 140 2.11 -1.53 5.45
CA GLY A 140 1.21 -1.38 4.30
C GLY A 140 1.91 -1.15 2.98
N SER A 141 3.09 -0.54 3.00
CA SER A 141 3.93 -0.35 1.81
C SER A 141 4.34 -1.70 1.20
N ALA A 142 4.82 -2.62 2.04
CA ALA A 142 5.20 -3.99 1.68
C ALA A 142 4.00 -4.85 1.21
N ILE A 143 2.84 -4.70 1.87
CA ILE A 143 1.63 -5.46 1.52
C ILE A 143 1.10 -5.04 0.14
N ALA A 144 1.00 -3.73 -0.12
CA ALA A 144 0.53 -3.23 -1.42
C ALA A 144 1.56 -3.48 -2.54
N SER A 145 2.86 -3.32 -2.27
CA SER A 145 3.89 -3.63 -3.27
C SER A 145 3.89 -5.12 -3.64
N TYR A 146 3.68 -6.03 -2.67
CA TYR A 146 3.49 -7.46 -2.97
C TYR A 146 2.22 -7.74 -3.77
N ALA A 147 1.08 -7.17 -3.35
CA ALA A 147 -0.22 -7.37 -4.01
C ALA A 147 -0.23 -6.87 -5.47
N VAL A 148 0.52 -5.82 -5.78
CA VAL A 148 0.59 -5.21 -7.12
C VAL A 148 1.77 -5.72 -7.96
N SER A 149 2.88 -6.16 -7.36
CA SER A 149 3.99 -6.77 -8.12
C SER A 149 3.67 -8.16 -8.64
N ARG A 150 3.09 -9.03 -7.80
CA ARG A 150 2.82 -10.45 -8.12
C ARG A 150 2.00 -10.65 -9.40
N PRO A 151 0.91 -9.90 -9.69
CA PRO A 151 0.08 -10.16 -10.87
C PRO A 151 0.65 -9.59 -12.18
N PHE A 152 1.69 -8.74 -12.11
CA PHE A 152 2.29 -8.04 -13.26
C PHE A 152 3.76 -8.40 -13.51
N GLY A 153 4.34 -9.29 -12.69
CA GLY A 153 5.76 -9.67 -12.81
C GLY A 153 6.71 -8.49 -12.64
N LEU A 154 6.38 -7.55 -11.73
CA LEU A 154 7.31 -6.52 -11.29
C LEU A 154 8.30 -7.11 -10.29
N GLN A 155 9.48 -6.50 -10.12
CA GLN A 155 10.27 -6.75 -8.93
C GLN A 155 9.52 -6.19 -7.71
N TYR A 156 9.73 -6.80 -6.54
CA TYR A 156 9.12 -6.32 -5.30
C TYR A 156 9.68 -4.94 -4.93
N GLU A 157 10.96 -4.73 -5.23
CA GLU A 157 11.75 -3.52 -5.06
C GLU A 157 11.22 -2.38 -5.95
N GLU A 158 10.92 -2.66 -7.23
CA GLU A 158 10.29 -1.71 -8.17
C GLU A 158 8.93 -1.21 -7.61
N ALA A 159 8.09 -2.16 -7.18
CA ALA A 159 6.76 -1.85 -6.67
C ALA A 159 6.83 -1.14 -5.31
N LEU A 160 7.78 -1.50 -4.44
CA LEU A 160 7.98 -0.83 -3.14
C LEU A 160 8.43 0.62 -3.33
N ALA A 161 9.33 0.90 -4.29
CA ALA A 161 9.75 2.25 -4.62
C ALA A 161 8.57 3.12 -5.08
N ALA A 162 7.76 2.62 -6.01
CA ALA A 162 6.57 3.33 -6.46
C ALA A 162 5.52 3.54 -5.34
N VAL A 163 5.35 2.57 -4.44
CA VAL A 163 4.48 2.71 -3.26
C VAL A 163 5.01 3.75 -2.29
N THR A 164 6.30 3.79 -1.99
CA THR A 164 6.89 4.84 -1.15
C THR A 164 6.67 6.24 -1.75
N VAL A 165 6.82 6.40 -3.07
CA VAL A 165 6.53 7.70 -3.73
C VAL A 165 5.05 8.06 -3.62
N ALA A 166 4.14 7.12 -3.83
CA ALA A 166 2.70 7.35 -3.69
C ALA A 166 2.32 7.71 -2.25
N ASP A 167 2.81 6.97 -1.24
CA ASP A 167 2.53 7.22 0.17
C ASP A 167 3.13 8.58 0.63
N LEU A 168 4.30 9.00 0.11
CA LEU A 168 4.89 10.33 0.35
C LEU A 168 4.10 11.48 -0.30
N LEU A 169 3.65 11.30 -1.55
CA LEU A 169 2.77 12.26 -2.21
C LEU A 169 1.41 12.34 -1.52
N ASN A 170 0.95 11.23 -0.93
CA ASN A 170 -0.28 11.19 -0.15
C ASN A 170 -0.15 11.97 1.17
N LEU A 171 0.96 11.81 1.89
CA LEU A 171 1.28 12.59 3.09
C LEU A 171 1.38 14.10 2.77
N LEU A 172 2.10 14.47 1.70
CA LEU A 172 2.22 15.86 1.26
C LEU A 172 0.85 16.45 0.91
N SER A 173 0.03 15.71 0.15
CA SER A 173 -1.32 16.14 -0.25
C SER A 173 -2.25 16.31 0.96
N ALA A 174 -2.17 15.41 1.95
CA ALA A 174 -2.94 15.50 3.19
C ALA A 174 -2.63 16.81 3.94
N VAL A 175 -1.34 17.11 4.09
CA VAL A 175 -0.86 18.29 4.79
C VAL A 175 -1.18 19.57 4.01
N THR A 176 -1.05 19.59 2.69
CA THR A 176 -1.44 20.74 1.87
C THR A 176 -2.93 21.02 1.95
N ILE A 177 -3.80 20.01 1.78
CA ILE A 177 -5.26 20.19 1.81
C ILE A 177 -5.75 20.57 3.21
N SER A 178 -5.20 19.95 4.26
CA SER A 178 -5.51 20.32 5.65
C SER A 178 -5.08 21.77 5.94
N THR A 179 -3.87 22.17 5.52
CA THR A 179 -3.39 23.56 5.67
C THR A 179 -4.29 24.56 4.95
N LEU A 180 -4.72 24.26 3.72
CA LEU A 180 -5.66 25.10 2.97
C LEU A 180 -7.03 25.16 3.66
N GLY A 181 -7.54 24.04 4.18
CA GLY A 181 -8.78 23.99 4.96
C GLY A 181 -8.74 24.90 6.19
N LEU A 182 -7.66 24.86 6.99
CA LEU A 182 -7.53 25.79 8.13
C LEU A 182 -7.34 27.23 7.69
N LEU A 183 -6.60 27.48 6.61
CA LEU A 183 -6.41 28.84 6.08
C LEU A 183 -7.73 29.47 5.64
N PHE A 184 -8.61 28.72 4.96
CA PHE A 184 -9.94 29.22 4.61
C PHE A 184 -10.80 29.48 5.85
N LEU A 185 -10.79 28.60 6.86
CA LEU A 185 -11.48 28.85 8.13
C LEU A 185 -10.99 30.14 8.82
N LEU A 186 -9.68 30.36 8.87
CA LEU A 186 -9.06 31.55 9.47
C LEU A 186 -9.30 32.86 8.71
N LEU A 187 -9.75 32.79 7.46
CA LEU A 187 -10.11 33.95 6.65
C LEU A 187 -11.61 34.27 6.68
N ASP A 188 -12.45 33.30 7.09
CA ASP A 188 -13.92 33.34 6.99
C ASP A 188 -14.61 33.38 8.36
N SER A 189 -13.86 33.36 9.48
CA SER A 189 -14.44 33.27 10.82
C SER A 189 -13.54 33.84 11.93
N ASP A 190 -14.18 34.44 12.93
CA ASP A 190 -13.56 35.00 14.15
C ASP A 190 -13.40 33.87 15.21
N ILE A 191 -12.50 32.92 14.94
CA ILE A 191 -12.41 31.65 15.68
C ILE A 191 -11.67 31.81 17.02
N GLY A 192 -12.29 31.35 18.11
CA GLY A 192 -11.70 31.36 19.46
C GLY A 192 -10.47 30.44 19.63
N ASP A 193 -9.58 30.84 20.56
CA ASP A 193 -8.24 30.28 20.86
C ASP A 193 -7.68 29.19 19.94
N VAL A 194 -7.42 29.56 18.68
CA VAL A 194 -6.88 28.66 17.65
C VAL A 194 -5.43 28.22 17.94
N ARG A 195 -4.77 28.75 18.98
CA ARG A 195 -3.32 28.57 19.23
C ARG A 195 -2.91 27.11 19.34
N THR A 196 -3.69 26.30 20.06
CA THR A 196 -3.42 24.85 20.23
C THR A 196 -3.51 24.10 18.91
N PHE A 197 -4.42 24.52 18.02
CA PHE A 197 -4.69 23.89 16.74
C PHE A 197 -3.66 24.31 15.67
N VAL A 198 -3.31 25.60 15.64
CA VAL A 198 -2.21 26.14 14.81
C VAL A 198 -0.88 25.52 15.23
N ALA A 199 -0.62 25.33 16.52
CA ALA A 199 0.57 24.60 17.00
C ALA A 199 0.59 23.15 16.51
N GLY A 200 -0.55 22.45 16.53
CA GLY A 200 -0.70 21.11 15.97
C GLY A 200 -0.41 21.06 14.46
N LEU A 201 -0.98 21.99 13.68
CA LEU A 201 -0.74 22.08 12.23
C LEU A 201 0.72 22.45 11.92
N LEU A 202 1.33 23.39 12.64
CA LEU A 202 2.75 23.72 12.50
C LEU A 202 3.65 22.53 12.86
N GLY A 203 3.27 21.72 13.85
CA GLY A 203 3.92 20.45 14.16
C GLY A 203 3.85 19.47 12.98
N ALA A 204 2.65 19.24 12.43
CA ALA A 204 2.45 18.35 11.27
C ALA A 204 3.19 18.84 10.02
N LEU A 205 3.14 20.15 9.72
CA LEU A 205 3.90 20.80 8.66
C LEU A 205 5.41 20.63 8.85
N THR A 206 5.91 20.78 10.08
CA THR A 206 7.33 20.60 10.41
C THR A 206 7.76 19.15 10.21
N VAL A 207 6.97 18.17 10.67
CA VAL A 207 7.24 16.73 10.47
C VAL A 207 7.22 16.37 8.99
N ALA A 208 6.20 16.78 8.24
CA ALA A 208 6.10 16.48 6.81
C ALA A 208 7.23 17.16 6.00
N SER A 209 7.60 18.40 6.34
CA SER A 209 8.74 19.11 5.74
C SER A 209 10.07 18.44 6.08
N ALA A 210 10.25 17.96 7.32
CA ALA A 210 11.43 17.21 7.73
C ALA A 210 11.56 15.88 6.98
N ILE A 211 10.47 15.12 6.84
CA ILE A 211 10.41 13.89 6.03
C ILE A 211 10.75 14.20 4.56
N PHE A 212 10.15 15.24 3.98
CA PHE A 212 10.43 15.64 2.60
C PHE A 212 11.90 16.03 2.40
N VAL A 213 12.49 16.84 3.30
CA VAL A 213 13.90 17.23 3.23
C VAL A 213 14.84 16.03 3.45
N LEU A 214 14.49 15.11 4.34
CA LEU A 214 15.25 13.88 4.58
C LEU A 214 15.30 13.00 3.31
N VAL A 215 14.15 12.77 2.67
CA VAL A 215 14.02 11.93 1.46
C VAL A 215 14.53 12.62 0.18
N THR A 216 14.51 13.96 0.09
CA THR A 216 14.96 14.68 -1.11
C THR A 216 16.38 15.21 -1.05
N ARG A 217 16.91 15.58 0.13
CA ARG A 217 18.23 16.20 0.29
C ARG A 217 19.23 15.42 1.16
N ARG A 218 18.82 14.33 1.82
CA ARG A 218 19.71 13.50 2.65
C ARG A 218 19.56 11.99 2.39
N ARG A 219 19.37 11.63 1.11
CA ARG A 219 19.23 10.24 0.62
C ARG A 219 20.35 9.33 1.15
N ASP A 220 21.60 9.77 1.01
CA ASP A 220 22.80 9.06 1.44
C ASP A 220 22.78 8.70 2.94
N LEU A 221 22.18 9.54 3.79
CA LEU A 221 22.06 9.26 5.23
C LEU A 221 20.94 8.26 5.50
N LEU A 222 19.84 8.32 4.75
CA LEU A 222 18.73 7.37 4.86
C LEU A 222 19.19 5.97 4.43
N GLU A 223 19.89 5.87 3.30
CA GLU A 223 20.51 4.65 2.78
C GLU A 223 21.49 4.06 3.80
N ARG A 224 22.49 4.84 4.26
CA ARG A 224 23.46 4.38 5.25
C ARG A 224 22.81 3.97 6.56
N ALA A 225 21.75 4.65 7.00
CA ALA A 225 21.00 4.27 8.19
C ALA A 225 20.27 2.93 8.01
N VAL A 226 19.58 2.72 6.89
CA VAL A 226 18.89 1.46 6.57
C VAL A 226 19.89 0.30 6.47
N VAL A 227 21.00 0.48 5.74
CA VAL A 227 22.08 -0.53 5.65
C VAL A 227 22.68 -0.83 7.03
N THR A 228 22.90 0.18 7.87
CA THR A 228 23.42 -0.01 9.23
C THR A 228 22.43 -0.76 10.13
N VAL A 229 21.15 -0.40 10.11
CA VAL A 229 20.09 -1.08 10.89
C VAL A 229 19.97 -2.54 10.46
N ILE A 230 20.02 -2.83 9.16
CA ILE A 230 19.96 -4.20 8.65
C ILE A 230 21.25 -4.98 8.99
N ALA A 231 22.43 -4.38 8.91
CA ALA A 231 23.69 -5.01 9.32
C ALA A 231 23.72 -5.33 10.83
N VAL A 232 23.15 -4.46 11.67
CA VAL A 232 22.95 -4.73 13.11
C VAL A 232 21.93 -5.84 13.32
N GLY A 233 20.81 -5.82 12.59
CA GLY A 233 19.79 -6.87 12.61
C GLY A 233 20.35 -8.25 12.19
N HIS A 234 21.19 -8.30 11.16
CA HIS A 234 21.88 -9.53 10.74
C HIS A 234 22.83 -10.06 11.82
N ARG A 235 23.64 -9.18 12.43
CA ARG A 235 24.53 -9.54 13.55
C ARG A 235 23.74 -10.07 14.76
N LEU A 236 22.56 -9.53 15.04
CA LEU A 236 21.66 -10.02 16.09
C LEU A 236 21.04 -11.37 15.71
N ALA A 237 20.51 -11.51 14.48
CA ALA A 237 19.92 -12.77 14.00
C ALA A 237 20.94 -13.93 14.02
N ALA A 238 22.18 -13.68 13.60
CA ALA A 238 23.27 -14.65 13.65
C ALA A 238 23.65 -15.00 15.09
N ARG A 239 23.76 -14.02 16.00
CA ARG A 239 24.01 -14.26 17.44
C ARG A 239 22.88 -15.04 18.14
N LEU A 240 21.66 -14.95 17.63
CA LEU A 240 20.48 -15.65 18.14
C LEU A 240 20.21 -16.99 17.40
N GLY A 241 21.06 -17.38 16.45
CA GLY A 241 20.89 -18.64 15.70
C GLY A 241 19.65 -18.71 14.80
N ILE A 242 19.02 -17.58 14.48
CA ILE A 242 17.76 -17.53 13.73
C ILE A 242 18.05 -17.67 12.23
N SER A 243 18.35 -18.90 11.80
CA SER A 243 18.79 -19.25 10.43
C SER A 243 17.86 -18.78 9.31
N THR A 244 16.56 -18.59 9.59
CA THR A 244 15.61 -17.99 8.64
C THR A 244 15.87 -16.48 8.45
N ALA A 245 16.09 -15.74 9.54
CA ALA A 245 16.40 -14.31 9.48
C ALA A 245 17.82 -14.08 8.95
N GLU A 246 18.80 -14.89 9.35
CA GLU A 246 20.16 -14.87 8.80
C GLU A 246 20.16 -15.01 7.26
N ARG A 247 19.37 -15.95 6.73
CA ARG A 247 19.24 -16.18 5.27
C ARG A 247 18.52 -15.04 4.54
N LEU A 248 17.53 -14.40 5.17
CA LEU A 248 16.81 -13.25 4.62
C LEU A 248 17.64 -11.95 4.66
N LEU A 249 18.52 -11.81 5.65
CA LEU A 249 19.34 -10.62 5.89
C LEU A 249 20.77 -10.76 5.31
N ARG A 250 21.00 -11.63 4.33
CA ARG A 250 22.33 -11.83 3.72
C ARG A 250 22.81 -10.55 3.01
N PRO A 251 24.02 -10.03 3.31
CA PRO A 251 24.48 -8.72 2.83
C PRO A 251 24.29 -8.48 1.34
N ASP A 252 24.96 -9.25 0.48
CA ASP A 252 24.98 -9.05 -0.98
C ASP A 252 23.58 -9.13 -1.62
N SER A 253 22.70 -9.99 -1.07
CA SER A 253 21.32 -10.16 -1.51
C SER A 253 20.35 -9.08 -1.01
N VAL A 254 20.76 -8.30 -0.01
CA VAL A 254 20.02 -7.14 0.52
C VAL A 254 20.53 -5.86 -0.14
N GLU A 255 21.84 -5.69 -0.28
CA GLU A 255 22.48 -4.52 -0.88
C GLU A 255 21.98 -4.29 -2.32
N GLN A 256 21.97 -5.33 -3.16
CA GLN A 256 21.42 -5.26 -4.53
C GLN A 256 19.92 -4.88 -4.57
N ARG A 257 19.13 -5.26 -3.55
CA ARG A 257 17.70 -4.90 -3.47
C ARG A 257 17.50 -3.45 -3.04
N ILE A 258 18.31 -2.99 -2.09
CA ILE A 258 18.33 -1.59 -1.64
C ILE A 258 18.77 -0.68 -2.80
N GLU A 259 19.79 -1.07 -3.55
CA GLU A 259 20.25 -0.33 -4.73
C GLU A 259 19.17 -0.29 -5.83
N SER A 260 18.53 -1.42 -6.14
CA SER A 260 17.42 -1.50 -7.10
C SER A 260 16.23 -0.61 -6.69
N TYR A 261 15.90 -0.60 -5.39
CA TYR A 261 14.86 0.25 -4.81
C TYR A 261 15.20 1.75 -4.94
N PHE A 262 16.39 2.19 -4.54
CA PHE A 262 16.79 3.61 -4.66
C PHE A 262 16.89 4.05 -6.12
N ARG A 263 17.50 3.24 -6.99
CA ARG A 263 17.55 3.51 -8.44
C ARG A 263 16.16 3.64 -9.07
N THR A 264 15.19 2.85 -8.58
CA THR A 264 13.79 2.99 -9.01
C THR A 264 13.13 4.24 -8.43
N LEU A 265 13.38 4.59 -7.16
CA LEU A 265 12.90 5.86 -6.57
C LEU A 265 13.37 7.08 -7.38
N ASP A 266 14.64 7.10 -7.79
CA ASP A 266 15.20 8.17 -8.61
C ASP A 266 14.50 8.23 -9.98
N THR A 267 14.39 7.08 -10.66
CA THR A 267 13.67 6.94 -11.95
C THR A 267 12.21 7.40 -11.88
N VAL A 268 11.53 7.15 -10.75
CA VAL A 268 10.16 7.64 -10.51
C VAL A 268 10.16 9.15 -10.28
N ALA A 269 11.08 9.67 -9.46
CA ALA A 269 11.16 11.09 -9.09
C ALA A 269 11.54 12.01 -10.28
N GLU A 270 12.37 11.53 -11.21
CA GLU A 270 12.74 12.27 -12.42
C GLU A 270 11.55 12.51 -13.36
N ASN A 271 10.56 11.62 -13.37
CA ASN A 271 9.40 11.73 -14.25
C ASN A 271 8.37 12.74 -13.71
N ARG A 272 8.73 14.03 -13.72
CA ARG A 272 7.94 15.16 -13.18
C ARG A 272 6.47 15.14 -13.59
N LYS A 273 6.15 14.73 -14.82
CA LYS A 273 4.75 14.63 -15.30
C LYS A 273 3.95 13.55 -14.57
N ARG A 274 4.54 12.37 -14.33
CA ARG A 274 3.90 11.29 -13.58
C ARG A 274 3.85 11.56 -12.08
N VAL A 275 4.90 12.18 -11.51
CA VAL A 275 4.89 12.66 -10.12
C VAL A 275 3.79 13.70 -9.91
N ALA A 276 3.63 14.66 -10.83
CA ALA A 276 2.56 15.65 -10.76
C ALA A 276 1.16 15.01 -10.88
N LEU A 277 0.95 14.08 -11.81
CA LEU A 277 -0.32 13.35 -11.93
C LEU A 277 -0.61 12.50 -10.68
N ALA A 278 0.40 11.83 -10.11
CA ALA A 278 0.27 11.10 -8.86
C ALA A 278 -0.12 12.03 -7.70
N GLY A 279 0.48 13.22 -7.61
CA GLY A 279 0.11 14.25 -6.65
C GLY A 279 -1.32 14.76 -6.82
N VAL A 280 -1.77 15.01 -8.07
CA VAL A 280 -3.16 15.40 -8.36
C VAL A 280 -4.14 14.30 -7.94
N PHE A 281 -3.85 13.03 -8.22
CA PHE A 281 -4.69 11.92 -7.79
C PHE A 281 -4.68 11.72 -6.26
N ALA A 282 -3.55 11.97 -5.58
CA ALA A 282 -3.49 11.96 -4.12
C ALA A 282 -4.32 13.08 -3.48
N ALA A 283 -4.23 14.29 -4.05
CA ALA A 283 -5.03 15.45 -3.64
C ALA A 283 -6.53 15.22 -3.87
N LEU A 284 -6.94 14.72 -5.05
CA LEU A 284 -8.33 14.35 -5.34
C LEU A 284 -8.86 13.29 -4.35
N GLY A 285 -8.00 12.36 -3.92
CA GLY A 285 -8.33 11.39 -2.88
C GLY A 285 -8.75 12.05 -1.57
N TRP A 286 -7.92 12.97 -1.05
CA TRP A 286 -8.24 13.72 0.18
C TRP A 286 -9.41 14.68 0.03
N VAL A 287 -9.61 15.31 -1.13
CA VAL A 287 -10.79 16.14 -1.38
C VAL A 287 -12.06 15.28 -1.31
N ALA A 288 -12.08 14.13 -1.98
CA ALA A 288 -13.22 13.20 -1.90
C ALA A 288 -13.45 12.66 -0.47
N PHE A 289 -12.38 12.42 0.29
CA PHE A 289 -12.46 12.01 1.70
C PHE A 289 -13.05 13.13 2.59
N GLY A 290 -12.65 14.39 2.38
CA GLY A 290 -13.26 15.56 3.02
C GLY A 290 -14.71 15.78 2.60
N THR A 291 -15.05 15.54 1.33
CA THR A 291 -16.45 15.54 0.87
C THR A 291 -17.27 14.45 1.56
N ALA A 292 -16.73 13.26 1.79
CA ALA A 292 -17.40 12.21 2.54
C ALA A 292 -17.69 12.61 4.01
N LEU A 293 -16.81 13.40 4.64
CA LEU A 293 -17.03 13.96 5.98
C LEU A 293 -18.11 15.06 5.97
N ALA A 294 -18.04 16.01 5.02
CA ALA A 294 -19.05 17.06 4.88
C ALA A 294 -20.45 16.46 4.64
N VAL A 295 -20.57 15.52 3.71
CA VAL A 295 -21.82 14.84 3.39
C VAL A 295 -22.32 13.97 4.55
N ALA A 296 -21.44 13.36 5.34
CA ALA A 296 -21.83 12.64 6.57
C ALA A 296 -22.35 13.58 7.68
N ALA A 297 -21.91 14.84 7.72
CA ALA A 297 -22.49 15.86 8.59
C ALA A 297 -23.87 16.28 8.11
N THR A 298 -24.01 16.64 6.81
CA THR A 298 -25.30 17.01 6.21
C THR A 298 -26.32 15.87 6.28
N ALA A 299 -25.88 14.62 6.21
CA ALA A 299 -26.75 13.45 6.36
C ALA A 299 -27.41 13.34 7.75
N LEU A 300 -26.91 14.06 8.76
CA LEU A 300 -27.44 14.12 10.13
C LEU A 300 -28.04 15.50 10.47
N ASP A 301 -28.37 16.31 9.45
CA ASP A 301 -28.80 17.71 9.56
C ASP A 301 -27.78 18.61 10.31
N VAL A 302 -26.49 18.30 10.19
CA VAL A 302 -25.39 19.08 10.77
C VAL A 302 -24.70 19.90 9.68
N GLU A 303 -24.87 21.21 9.71
CA GLU A 303 -24.11 22.13 8.88
C GLU A 303 -22.67 22.28 9.41
N ILE A 304 -21.68 21.97 8.58
CA ILE A 304 -20.27 22.28 8.84
C ILE A 304 -19.65 22.95 7.61
N PRO A 305 -18.72 23.91 7.77
CA PRO A 305 -18.00 24.48 6.63
C PRO A 305 -17.23 23.40 5.87
N LEU A 306 -17.25 23.43 4.54
CA LEU A 306 -16.44 22.50 3.73
C LEU A 306 -14.94 22.64 4.04
N ALA A 307 -14.49 23.84 4.41
CA ALA A 307 -13.14 24.10 4.89
C ALA A 307 -12.78 23.33 6.18
N ALA A 308 -13.74 23.17 7.11
CA ALA A 308 -13.57 22.31 8.29
C ALA A 308 -13.49 20.83 7.91
N ALA A 309 -14.35 20.35 7.00
CA ALA A 309 -14.27 18.96 6.55
C ALA A 309 -12.94 18.65 5.81
N LEU A 310 -12.45 19.58 4.99
CA LEU A 310 -11.15 19.50 4.31
C LEU A 310 -9.96 19.67 5.25
N PHE A 311 -10.10 20.35 6.40
CA PHE A 311 -9.11 20.31 7.47
C PHE A 311 -9.10 18.95 8.18
N VAL A 312 -10.26 18.52 8.67
CA VAL A 312 -10.41 17.43 9.65
C VAL A 312 -10.19 16.06 9.03
N ALA A 313 -10.67 15.81 7.80
CA ALA A 313 -10.55 14.50 7.17
C ALA A 313 -9.08 14.08 6.91
N PRO A 314 -8.18 14.93 6.36
CA PRO A 314 -6.78 14.58 6.22
C PRO A 314 -6.02 14.60 7.55
N ALA A 315 -6.31 15.56 8.46
CA ALA A 315 -5.65 15.63 9.76
C ALA A 315 -5.91 14.37 10.62
N SER A 316 -7.16 13.90 10.66
CA SER A 316 -7.52 12.63 11.33
C SER A 316 -6.95 11.40 10.60
N GLY A 317 -6.78 11.46 9.28
CA GLY A 317 -6.08 10.44 8.50
C GLY A 317 -4.63 10.19 8.95
N LEU A 318 -3.93 11.23 9.43
CA LEU A 318 -2.59 11.09 10.01
C LEU A 318 -2.60 10.31 11.35
N VAL A 319 -3.71 10.32 12.09
CA VAL A 319 -3.90 9.54 13.31
C VAL A 319 -4.17 8.05 13.01
N GLY A 320 -4.50 7.71 11.76
CA GLY A 320 -4.62 6.33 11.27
C GLY A 320 -3.33 5.50 11.33
N TRP A 321 -2.19 6.13 11.64
CA TRP A 321 -0.89 5.47 11.92
C TRP A 321 -0.83 4.85 13.34
N SER A 322 -1.91 4.96 14.12
CA SER A 322 -2.15 4.20 15.36
C SER A 322 -1.89 2.69 15.20
N PRO A 323 -1.41 1.98 16.24
CA PRO A 323 -1.22 0.53 16.19
C PRO A 323 -2.53 -0.27 16.01
N LEU A 324 -3.69 0.36 16.23
CA LEU A 324 -5.01 -0.27 16.14
C LEU A 324 -5.47 -0.47 14.69
N PRO A 325 -6.08 -1.62 14.34
CA PRO A 325 -6.52 -1.92 12.97
C PRO A 325 -7.52 -0.88 12.47
N GLY A 326 -7.33 -0.42 11.23
CA GLY A 326 -8.16 0.63 10.62
C GLY A 326 -8.15 1.98 11.37
N GLY A 327 -7.19 2.23 12.26
CA GLY A 327 -7.09 3.46 13.05
C GLY A 327 -8.18 3.65 14.11
N SER A 328 -8.93 2.61 14.46
CA SER A 328 -10.09 2.69 15.36
C SER A 328 -9.76 3.27 16.74
N GLY A 329 -10.67 4.09 17.25
CA GLY A 329 -10.52 4.87 18.49
C GLY A 329 -9.68 6.14 18.31
N GLY A 330 -8.68 6.13 17.43
CA GLY A 330 -7.85 7.31 17.13
C GLY A 330 -8.52 8.27 16.15
N VAL A 331 -9.00 7.75 15.03
CA VAL A 331 -9.63 8.56 13.96
C VAL A 331 -10.95 9.16 14.44
N GLU A 332 -11.78 8.39 15.15
CA GLU A 332 -13.07 8.82 15.67
C GLU A 332 -12.92 10.00 16.66
N VAL A 333 -11.94 9.93 17.58
CA VAL A 333 -11.62 11.02 18.52
C VAL A 333 -11.04 12.23 17.78
N ALA A 334 -10.15 12.02 16.80
CA ALA A 334 -9.56 13.11 16.03
C ALA A 334 -10.59 13.87 15.17
N VAL A 335 -11.55 13.17 14.56
CA VAL A 335 -12.66 13.80 13.83
C VAL A 335 -13.59 14.53 14.80
N THR A 336 -13.96 13.91 15.92
CA THR A 336 -14.83 14.51 16.94
C THR A 336 -14.23 15.81 17.47
N ALA A 337 -12.98 15.77 17.96
CA ALA A 337 -12.28 16.95 18.47
C ALA A 337 -12.05 18.02 17.38
N GLY A 338 -11.75 17.60 16.16
CA GLY A 338 -11.60 18.49 15.01
C GLY A 338 -12.88 19.27 14.70
N LEU A 339 -14.03 18.60 14.60
CA LEU A 339 -15.32 19.24 14.33
C LEU A 339 -15.78 20.16 15.47
N VAL A 340 -15.56 19.76 16.73
CA VAL A 340 -15.82 20.62 17.90
C VAL A 340 -14.99 21.91 17.81
N ALA A 341 -13.70 21.81 17.48
CA ALA A 341 -12.79 22.95 17.42
C ALA A 341 -12.97 23.85 16.18
N THR A 342 -13.36 23.29 15.03
CA THR A 342 -13.41 24.03 13.74
C THR A 342 -14.81 24.44 13.29
N ALA A 343 -15.85 23.82 13.82
CA ALA A 343 -17.24 24.08 13.45
C ALA A 343 -18.18 24.29 14.66
N GLY A 344 -17.65 24.30 15.89
CA GLY A 344 -18.43 24.55 17.11
C GLY A 344 -19.47 23.47 17.47
N VAL A 345 -19.44 22.34 16.76
CA VAL A 345 -20.44 21.26 16.87
C VAL A 345 -20.37 20.61 18.26
N PRO A 346 -21.50 20.39 18.98
CA PRO A 346 -21.50 19.68 20.26
C PRO A 346 -20.84 18.31 20.18
N VAL A 347 -20.07 17.92 21.20
CA VAL A 347 -19.25 16.68 21.22
C VAL A 347 -20.04 15.42 20.84
N SER A 348 -21.26 15.28 21.33
CA SER A 348 -22.16 14.15 21.01
C SER A 348 -22.58 14.11 19.55
N THR A 349 -22.86 15.27 18.95
CA THR A 349 -23.20 15.43 17.53
C THR A 349 -21.96 15.18 16.66
N ALA A 350 -20.80 15.75 17.03
CA ALA A 350 -19.53 15.55 16.34
C ALA A 350 -19.09 14.07 16.34
N ALA A 351 -19.35 13.34 17.44
CA ALA A 351 -19.11 11.90 17.52
C ALA A 351 -20.06 11.09 16.62
N ALA A 352 -21.34 11.47 16.52
CA ALA A 352 -22.28 10.83 15.58
C ALA A 352 -21.87 11.04 14.12
N VAL A 353 -21.42 12.26 13.77
CA VAL A 353 -20.84 12.56 12.44
C VAL A 353 -19.56 11.75 12.20
N ALA A 354 -18.67 11.63 13.19
CA ALA A 354 -17.45 10.82 13.08
C ALA A 354 -17.75 9.33 12.83
N LEU A 355 -18.75 8.75 13.51
CA LEU A 355 -19.20 7.37 13.29
C LEU A 355 -19.79 7.17 11.89
N LEU A 356 -20.65 8.09 11.43
CA LEU A 356 -21.26 7.99 10.10
C LEU A 356 -20.23 8.21 8.97
N TYR A 357 -19.30 9.15 9.16
CA TYR A 357 -18.14 9.34 8.28
C TYR A 357 -17.30 8.07 8.17
N ARG A 358 -17.13 7.31 9.26
CA ARG A 358 -16.44 6.01 9.23
C ARG A 358 -17.22 4.96 8.44
N VAL A 359 -18.56 4.99 8.42
CA VAL A 359 -19.36 4.12 7.52
C VAL A 359 -19.00 4.41 6.07
N CYS A 360 -19.02 5.69 5.69
CA CYS A 360 -18.72 6.17 4.35
C CYS A 360 -17.27 5.91 3.90
N GLY A 361 -16.30 6.25 4.76
CA GLY A 361 -14.87 6.28 4.43
C GLY A 361 -14.06 5.03 4.78
N TYR A 362 -14.62 4.10 5.57
CA TYR A 362 -13.93 2.87 5.99
C TYR A 362 -14.79 1.61 5.81
N TRP A 363 -15.97 1.53 6.43
CA TRP A 363 -16.74 0.26 6.43
C TRP A 363 -17.20 -0.17 5.03
N VAL A 364 -17.75 0.75 4.24
CA VAL A 364 -18.16 0.44 2.85
C VAL A 364 -16.95 0.25 1.94
N VAL A 365 -15.84 0.94 2.22
CA VAL A 365 -14.55 0.75 1.54
C VAL A 365 -14.03 -0.68 1.74
N VAL A 366 -13.87 -1.14 2.99
CA VAL A 366 -13.45 -2.51 3.33
C VAL A 366 -14.34 -3.56 2.66
N ALA A 367 -15.65 -3.33 2.60
CA ALA A 367 -16.60 -4.24 1.93
C ALA A 367 -16.39 -4.30 0.40
N VAL A 368 -16.16 -3.16 -0.25
CA VAL A 368 -15.83 -3.07 -1.69
C VAL A 368 -14.48 -3.72 -1.98
N ASP A 369 -13.50 -3.57 -1.08
CA ASP A 369 -12.14 -4.09 -1.24
C ASP A 369 -12.07 -5.61 -1.01
N ALA A 370 -12.89 -6.13 -0.09
CA ALA A 370 -13.14 -7.56 0.08
C ALA A 370 -13.80 -8.17 -1.18
N ALA A 371 -14.81 -7.50 -1.74
CA ALA A 371 -15.46 -7.94 -2.98
C ALA A 371 -14.49 -7.92 -4.17
N ALA A 372 -13.64 -6.89 -4.27
CA ALA A 372 -12.58 -6.80 -5.26
C ALA A 372 -11.53 -7.93 -5.12
N THR A 373 -11.19 -8.31 -3.89
CA THR A 373 -10.32 -9.47 -3.61
C THR A 373 -10.95 -10.78 -4.09
N GLY A 374 -12.26 -10.98 -3.85
CA GLY A 374 -13.01 -12.13 -4.36
C GLY A 374 -13.04 -12.19 -5.89
N LEU A 375 -13.29 -11.05 -6.54
CA LEU A 375 -13.28 -10.91 -8.00
C LEU A 375 -11.89 -11.14 -8.59
N LEU A 376 -10.82 -10.66 -7.95
CA LEU A 376 -9.43 -10.93 -8.36
C LEU A 376 -9.15 -12.43 -8.39
N ALA A 377 -9.51 -13.15 -7.32
CA ALA A 377 -9.29 -14.59 -7.20
C ALA A 377 -10.14 -15.43 -8.17
N ALA A 378 -11.29 -14.92 -8.61
CA ALA A 378 -12.17 -15.58 -9.57
C ALA A 378 -11.78 -15.32 -11.04
N LEU A 379 -11.41 -14.08 -11.38
CA LEU A 379 -11.06 -13.68 -12.75
C LEU A 379 -9.60 -13.95 -13.12
N TYR A 380 -8.70 -13.95 -12.13
CA TYR A 380 -7.26 -14.12 -12.31
C TYR A 380 -6.70 -15.21 -11.37
N PRO A 381 -7.13 -16.49 -11.53
CA PRO A 381 -6.58 -17.60 -10.75
C PRO A 381 -5.07 -17.76 -11.00
N SER A 382 -4.33 -18.12 -9.95
CA SER A 382 -2.87 -18.28 -9.93
C SER A 382 -2.40 -19.56 -9.25
#